data_AF-A0A2E8VDD7-F1
#
_entry.id   AF-A0A2E8VDD7-F1
#
_cell.length_a   1.000
_cell.length_b   1.000
_cell.length_c   1.000
_cell.angle_alpha   90.00
_cell.angle_beta   90.00
_cell.angle_gamma   90.00
#
_symmetry.space_group_name_H-M   'P 1'
#
loop_
_entity.id
_entity.type
_entity.pdbx_description
1 polymer ?
#
loop_
_entity_poly.entity_id
_entity_poly.type
_entity_poly.pdbx_seq_one_letter_code
_entity_poly.pdbx_strand_id
1 'polypeptide(L)'
;MRGILSILNFEFLIKDNAFKNWRIILYVLMLSVVMIASGHSTDKKIFQIASLNEEIRLLKSEFIDQRTNLMKLKMETKIMYELEPLGIGPSKEPAIKILVSND
;
A
#
# COMPACT_ATOMS: atom_id res chain seq x y z
N MET A 1 -42.02 -7.04 24.55
CA MET A 1 -42.32 -5.78 23.81
C MET A 1 -42.52 -4.54 24.70
N ARG A 2 -43.01 -4.65 25.96
CA ARG A 2 -43.23 -3.47 26.82
C ARG A 2 -41.96 -2.70 27.24
N GLY A 3 -40.81 -3.38 27.39
CA GLY A 3 -39.56 -2.75 27.83
C GLY A 3 -38.90 -1.83 26.78
N ILE A 4 -38.98 -2.18 25.49
CA ILE A 4 -38.48 -1.30 24.40
C ILE A 4 -39.39 -0.07 24.27
N LEU A 5 -40.71 -0.28 24.38
CA LEU A 5 -41.67 0.82 24.39
C LEU A 5 -41.48 1.76 25.59
N SER A 6 -41.09 1.27 26.77
CA SER A 6 -40.82 2.15 27.92
C SER A 6 -39.47 2.89 27.85
N ILE A 7 -38.56 2.48 26.97
CA ILE A 7 -37.31 3.21 26.66
C ILE A 7 -37.60 4.31 25.63
N LEU A 8 -38.47 4.01 24.65
CA LEU A 8 -38.89 4.97 23.63
C LEU A 8 -39.88 6.00 24.19
N ASN A 9 -40.76 5.58 25.10
CA ASN A 9 -41.66 6.45 25.83
C ASN A 9 -40.88 7.08 26.99
N PHE A 10 -41.10 8.37 27.21
CA PHE A 10 -40.45 9.27 28.17
C PHE A 10 -40.38 8.77 29.64
N GLU A 11 -41.05 7.65 29.96
CA GLU A 11 -41.09 6.98 31.26
C GLU A 11 -39.70 6.57 31.79
N PHE A 12 -38.75 6.20 30.92
CA PHE A 12 -37.36 5.93 31.30
C PHE A 12 -36.64 7.17 31.87
N LEU A 13 -37.03 8.37 31.44
CA LEU A 13 -36.40 9.62 31.89
C LEU A 13 -37.00 10.16 33.20
N ILE A 14 -38.20 9.75 33.60
CA ILE A 14 -38.93 10.33 34.76
C ILE A 14 -39.00 9.40 35.98
N LYS A 15 -38.89 8.07 35.79
CA LYS A 15 -39.00 7.10 36.90
C LYS A 15 -37.92 7.27 37.98
N ASP A 16 -38.08 6.64 39.15
CA ASP A 16 -37.24 6.79 40.35
C ASP A 16 -35.71 6.68 40.15
N ASN A 17 -35.24 6.13 39.01
CA ASN A 17 -33.83 6.03 38.63
C ASN A 17 -33.40 6.99 37.49
N ALA A 18 -34.18 8.04 37.24
CA ALA A 18 -34.03 9.04 36.18
C ALA A 18 -32.61 9.63 36.10
N PHE A 19 -32.00 9.92 37.26
CA PHE A 19 -30.66 10.51 37.32
C PHE A 19 -29.59 9.59 36.70
N LYS A 20 -29.66 8.29 36.96
CA LYS A 20 -28.73 7.30 36.38
C LYS A 20 -28.90 7.20 34.87
N ASN A 21 -30.13 7.29 34.39
CA ASN A 21 -30.49 7.20 32.98
C ASN A 21 -30.01 8.43 32.20
N TRP A 22 -30.18 9.63 32.75
CA TRP A 22 -29.66 10.87 32.17
C TRP A 22 -28.14 10.87 32.02
N ARG A 23 -27.42 10.36 33.03
CA ARG A 23 -25.96 10.21 32.97
C ARG A 23 -25.50 9.28 31.84
N ILE A 24 -26.21 8.18 31.60
CA ILE A 24 -25.90 7.26 30.50
C ILE A 24 -26.16 7.92 29.14
N ILE A 25 -27.27 8.66 29.00
CA ILE A 25 -27.58 9.39 27.76
C ILE A 25 -26.49 10.42 27.45
N LEU A 26 -26.11 11.25 28.44
CA LEU A 26 -25.01 12.21 28.29
C LEU A 26 -23.70 11.53 27.94
N TYR A 27 -23.39 10.39 28.56
CA TYR A 27 -22.19 9.62 28.26
C TYR A 27 -22.16 9.14 26.81
N VAL A 28 -23.26 8.55 26.30
CA VAL A 28 -23.34 8.06 24.92
C VAL A 28 -23.33 9.21 23.91
N LEU A 29 -23.98 10.33 24.22
CA LEU A 29 -23.94 11.53 23.38
C LEU A 29 -22.52 12.08 23.29
N MET A 30 -21.82 12.20 24.43
CA MET A 30 -20.43 12.64 24.48
C MET A 30 -19.53 11.70 23.67
N LEU A 31 -19.67 10.39 23.87
CA LEU A 31 -18.93 9.37 23.12
C LEU A 31 -19.18 9.48 21.61
N SER A 32 -20.43 9.72 21.21
CA SER A 32 -20.82 9.89 19.80
C SER A 32 -20.14 11.10 19.18
N VAL A 33 -20.09 12.23 19.88
CA VAL A 33 -19.37 13.42 19.41
C VAL A 33 -17.88 13.16 19.25
N VAL A 34 -17.26 12.50 20.23
CA VAL A 34 -15.84 12.11 20.17
C VAL A 34 -15.57 11.18 18.97
N MET A 35 -16.48 10.24 18.71
CA MET A 35 -16.35 9.31 17.59
C MET A 35 -16.47 10.02 16.23
N ILE A 36 -17.42 10.94 16.07
CA ILE A 36 -17.56 11.77 14.86
C ILE A 36 -16.30 12.61 14.63
N ALA A 37 -15.77 13.25 15.68
CA ALA A 37 -14.56 14.06 15.58
C ALA A 37 -13.32 13.21 15.20
N SER A 38 -13.18 12.02 15.78
CA SER A 38 -12.09 11.09 15.47
C SER A 38 -12.20 10.51 14.05
N GLY A 39 -13.43 10.26 13.58
CA GLY A 39 -13.70 9.79 12.22
C GLY A 39 -13.13 10.74 11.17
N HIS A 40 -13.33 12.05 11.34
CA HIS A 40 -12.87 13.04 10.37
C HIS A 40 -11.33 13.09 10.22
N SER A 41 -10.58 12.91 11.33
CA SER A 41 -9.12 12.79 11.26
C SER A 41 -8.68 11.49 10.58
N THR A 42 -9.47 10.42 10.71
CA THR A 42 -9.20 9.14 10.06
C THR A 42 -9.41 9.23 8.55
N ASP A 43 -10.47 9.91 8.11
CA ASP A 43 -10.75 10.13 6.69
C ASP A 43 -9.60 10.84 5.97
N LYS A 44 -9.04 11.90 6.60
CA LYS A 44 -7.88 12.61 6.07
C LYS A 44 -6.67 11.69 5.89
N LYS A 45 -6.41 10.81 6.86
CA LYS A 45 -5.30 9.84 6.80
C LYS A 45 -5.53 8.82 5.68
N ILE A 46 -6.76 8.35 5.49
CA ILE A 46 -7.11 7.41 4.42
C ILE A 46 -6.81 8.03 3.05
N PHE A 47 -7.21 9.30 2.84
CA PHE A 47 -6.91 9.99 1.58
C PHE A 47 -5.40 10.14 1.35
N GLN A 48 -4.64 10.50 2.39
CA GLN A 48 -3.17 10.57 2.31
C GLN A 48 -2.54 9.20 1.99
N ILE A 49 -3.03 8.12 2.60
CA ILE A 49 -2.54 6.76 2.32
C ILE A 49 -2.82 6.40 0.85
N ALA A 50 -3.99 6.76 0.32
CA ALA A 50 -4.33 6.51 -1.07
C ALA A 50 -3.38 7.25 -2.03
N SER A 51 -3.08 8.53 -1.77
CA SER A 51 -2.14 9.29 -2.60
C SER A 51 -0.72 8.74 -2.53
N LEU A 52 -0.23 8.38 -1.34
CA LEU A 52 1.10 7.78 -1.18
C LEU A 52 1.19 6.42 -1.88
N ASN A 53 0.13 5.62 -1.84
CA ASN A 53 0.11 4.32 -2.51
C ASN A 53 0.14 4.46 -4.03
N GLU A 54 -0.52 5.49 -4.57
CA GLU A 54 -0.42 5.82 -5.99
C GLU A 54 1.01 6.23 -6.37
N GLU A 55 1.68 7.05 -5.57
CA GLU A 55 3.08 7.43 -5.79
C GLU A 55 4.01 6.21 -5.79
N ILE A 56 3.85 5.29 -4.82
CA ILE A 56 4.60 4.03 -4.77
C ILE A 56 4.37 3.21 -6.04
N ARG A 57 3.13 3.16 -6.55
CA ARG A 57 2.79 2.42 -7.76
C ARG A 57 3.49 3.02 -8.99
N LEU A 58 3.49 4.34 -9.11
CA LEU A 58 4.17 5.05 -10.19
C LEU A 58 5.67 4.78 -10.17
N LEU A 59 6.32 4.91 -9.01
CA LEU A 59 7.76 4.68 -8.85
C LEU A 59 8.16 3.23 -9.15
N LYS A 60 7.32 2.26 -8.75
CA LYS A 60 7.53 0.84 -9.10
C LYS A 60 7.41 0.60 -10.60
N SER A 61 6.44 1.24 -11.25
CA SER A 61 6.27 1.14 -12.71
C SER A 61 7.52 1.65 -13.41
N GLU A 62 7.98 2.85 -13.04
CA GLU A 62 9.18 3.45 -13.60
C GLU A 62 10.42 2.56 -13.40
N PHE A 63 10.59 1.99 -12.20
CA PHE A 63 11.70 1.07 -11.94
C PHE A 63 11.67 -0.17 -12.85
N ILE A 64 10.48 -0.75 -13.07
CA ILE A 64 10.32 -1.92 -13.95
C ILE A 64 10.63 -1.55 -15.40
N ASP A 65 10.18 -0.38 -15.86
CA ASP A 65 10.46 0.10 -17.21
C ASP A 65 11.96 0.33 -17.42
N GLN A 66 12.62 1.00 -16.47
CA GLN A 66 14.09 1.22 -16.51
C GLN A 66 14.86 -0.10 -16.48
N ARG A 67 14.49 -1.05 -15.60
CA ARG A 67 15.10 -2.38 -15.56
C ARG A 67 14.95 -3.11 -16.89
N THR A 68 13.77 -3.03 -17.50
CA THR A 68 13.50 -3.66 -18.79
C THR A 68 14.34 -3.02 -19.90
N ASN A 69 14.49 -1.70 -19.90
CA ASN A 69 15.34 -0.99 -20.85
C ASN A 69 16.82 -1.42 -20.72
N LEU A 70 17.33 -1.48 -19.49
CA LEU A 70 18.69 -1.97 -19.23
C LEU A 70 18.88 -3.41 -19.71
N MET A 71 17.89 -4.28 -19.46
CA MET A 71 17.95 -5.67 -19.96
C MET A 71 18.00 -5.73 -21.49
N LYS A 72 17.20 -4.92 -22.19
CA LYS A 72 17.24 -4.82 -23.66
C LYS A 72 18.59 -4.34 -24.16
N LEU A 73 19.22 -3.37 -23.49
CA LEU A 73 20.55 -2.87 -23.82
C LEU A 73 21.64 -3.93 -23.59
N LYS A 74 21.53 -4.70 -22.51
CA LYS A 74 22.51 -5.74 -22.13
C LYS A 74 22.32 -7.06 -22.87
N MET A 75 21.29 -7.17 -23.70
CA MET A 75 20.96 -8.39 -24.43
C MET A 75 22.05 -8.71 -25.44
N GLU A 76 22.64 -9.91 -25.30
CA GLU A 76 23.74 -10.38 -26.15
C GLU A 76 23.40 -10.29 -27.64
N THR A 77 22.17 -10.66 -28.03
CA THR A 77 21.70 -10.54 -29.42
C THR A 77 21.72 -9.09 -29.93
N LYS A 78 21.37 -8.12 -29.08
CA LYS A 78 21.42 -6.69 -29.45
C LYS A 78 22.86 -6.21 -29.60
N ILE A 79 23.73 -6.63 -28.70
CA ILE A 79 25.17 -6.33 -28.73
C ILE A 79 25.80 -6.93 -30.00
N MET A 80 25.47 -8.19 -30.34
CA MET A 80 25.94 -8.85 -31.55
C MET A 80 25.50 -8.12 -32.82
N TYR A 81 24.23 -7.71 -32.91
CA TYR A 81 23.72 -6.98 -34.07
C TYR A 81 24.41 -5.62 -34.26
N GLU A 82 24.66 -4.88 -33.18
CA GLU A 82 25.39 -3.60 -33.28
C GLU A 82 26.89 -3.78 -33.60
N LEU A 83 27.50 -4.90 -33.21
CA LEU A 83 28.91 -5.22 -33.47
C LEU A 83 29.15 -5.95 -34.81
N GLU A 84 28.11 -6.46 -35.46
CA GLU A 84 28.15 -7.11 -36.77
C GLU A 84 28.87 -6.27 -37.86
N PRO A 85 28.57 -4.96 -38.05
CA PRO A 85 29.28 -4.14 -39.04
C PRO A 85 30.77 -3.91 -38.71
N LEU A 86 31.20 -4.14 -37.46
CA LEU A 86 32.61 -4.08 -37.05
C LEU A 86 33.32 -5.42 -37.24
N GLY A 87 32.61 -6.47 -37.68
CA GLY A 87 33.16 -7.82 -37.87
C GLY A 87 33.44 -8.57 -36.55
N ILE A 88 32.91 -8.07 -35.42
CA ILE A 88 33.13 -8.63 -34.09
C ILE A 88 31.98 -9.58 -33.77
N GLY A 89 32.30 -10.84 -33.49
CA GLY A 89 31.32 -11.88 -33.17
C GLY A 89 31.83 -12.86 -32.11
N PRO A 90 30.93 -13.66 -31.52
CA PRO A 90 31.30 -14.65 -30.52
C PRO A 90 32.24 -15.72 -31.11
N SER A 91 33.20 -16.17 -30.31
CA SER A 91 34.08 -17.28 -30.70
C SER A 91 33.25 -18.54 -30.92
N LYS A 92 33.41 -19.16 -32.08
CA LYS A 92 32.82 -20.48 -32.37
C LYS A 92 33.55 -21.60 -31.63
N GLU A 93 34.80 -21.35 -31.24
CA GLU A 93 35.65 -22.32 -30.55
C GLU A 93 35.64 -22.05 -29.04
N PRO A 94 35.55 -23.11 -28.22
CA PRO A 94 35.59 -22.98 -26.77
C PRO A 94 36.96 -22.49 -26.29
N ALA A 95 36.98 -21.80 -25.14
CA ALA A 95 38.21 -21.30 -24.55
C ALA A 95 39.18 -22.44 -24.19
N ILE A 96 40.43 -22.31 -24.61
CA ILE A 96 41.49 -23.29 -24.33
C ILE A 96 42.06 -23.00 -22.94
N LYS A 97 42.02 -24.00 -22.05
CA LYS A 97 42.63 -23.90 -20.72
C LYS A 97 44.14 -24.11 -20.84
N ILE A 98 44.92 -23.05 -20.67
CA ILE A 98 46.37 -23.13 -20.61
C ILE A 98 46.78 -23.60 -19.21
N LEU A 99 47.39 -24.77 -19.12
CA LEU A 99 48.04 -25.27 -17.90
C LEU A 99 49.55 -25.10 -18.08
N VAL A 100 50.16 -24.28 -17.25
CA VAL A 100 51.63 -24.11 -17.21
C VAL A 100 52.18 -25.17 -16.27
N SER A 101 52.92 -26.13 -16.81
CA SER A 101 53.79 -27.01 -16.03
C SER A 101 55.16 -26.33 -15.92
N ASN A 102 55.67 -26.22 -14.69
CA ASN A 102 57.03 -25.78 -14.41
C ASN A 102 57.89 -27.06 -14.38
N ASP A 103 58.79 -27.23 -15.35
CA ASP A 103 59.85 -28.24 -15.31
C ASP A 103 61.03 -27.75 -14.45
#